data_AF-A0A359EGP2-F1
#
_entry.id   AF-A0A359EGP2-F1
#
_cell.length_a   1.000
_cell.length_b   1.000
_cell.length_c   1.000
_cell.angle_alpha   90.00
_cell.angle_beta   90.00
_cell.angle_gamma   90.00
#
_symmetry.space_group_name_H-M   'P 1'
#
loop_
_entity.id
_entity.type
_entity.pdbx_description
1 polymer ?
#
loop_
_entity_poly.entity_id
_entity_poly.type
_entity_poly.pdbx_seq_one_letter_code
_entity_poly.pdbx_strand_id
1 'polypeptide(L)'
;RNFAAYGPFAATERVLMALGKAGADRQEMHEHIRGLTMRAWESLRAGEPNPLIEWVAANPEFLRYLSAVELRSLMDASGHVGDAPTRAKALVEDIWKTVKT
;
A
#
# COMPACT_ATOMS: atom_id res chain seq x y z
N ARG A 1 9.39 0.58 12.63
CA ARG A 1 8.24 1.18 13.37
C ARG A 1 7.36 2.03 12.46
N ASN A 2 7.86 3.12 11.84
CA ASN A 2 7.04 3.98 10.97
C ASN A 2 6.51 3.28 9.72
N PHE A 3 7.35 2.49 9.06
CA PHE A 3 6.95 1.75 7.85
C PHE A 3 5.76 0.81 8.12
N ALA A 4 5.80 0.04 9.21
CA ALA A 4 4.70 -0.84 9.59
C ALA A 4 3.41 -0.07 9.93
N ALA A 5 3.53 1.13 10.51
CA ALA A 5 2.38 1.95 10.88
C ALA A 5 1.72 2.64 9.67
N TYR A 6 2.51 3.17 8.73
CA TYR A 6 1.99 4.03 7.64
C TYR A 6 2.03 3.39 6.25
N GLY A 7 2.88 2.38 6.05
CA GLY A 7 2.97 1.62 4.80
C GLY A 7 1.65 1.04 4.30
N PRO A 8 0.74 0.53 5.19
CA PRO A 8 -0.56 0.04 4.74
C PRO A 8 -1.39 1.07 3.98
N PHE A 9 -1.29 2.37 4.29
CA PHE A 9 -2.02 3.40 3.55
C PHE A 9 -1.54 3.53 2.11
N ALA A 10 -0.22 3.51 1.90
CA ALA A 10 0.36 3.55 0.56
C ALA A 10 0.02 2.31 -0.27
N ALA A 11 -0.27 1.17 0.39
CA ALA A 11 -0.63 -0.06 -0.28
C ALA A 11 -2.05 -0.08 -0.87
N THR A 12 -2.95 0.80 -0.40
CA THR A 12 -4.37 0.79 -0.77
C THR A 12 -4.63 0.94 -2.28
N GLU A 13 -3.79 1.70 -2.99
CA GLU A 13 -3.93 1.87 -4.45
C GLU A 13 -3.77 0.54 -5.20
N ARG A 14 -2.90 -0.36 -4.74
CA ARG A 14 -2.73 -1.69 -5.36
C ARG A 14 -3.99 -2.54 -5.22
N VAL A 15 -4.67 -2.43 -4.07
CA VAL A 15 -5.96 -3.09 -3.85
C VAL A 15 -7.01 -2.50 -4.79
N LEU A 16 -7.11 -1.17 -4.90
CA LEU A 16 -8.04 -0.51 -5.82
C LEU A 16 -7.82 -0.93 -7.28
N MET A 17 -6.56 -0.97 -7.73
CA MET A 17 -6.19 -1.42 -9.07
C MET A 17 -6.56 -2.89 -9.31
N ALA A 18 -6.30 -3.77 -8.33
CA ALA A 18 -6.60 -5.19 -8.45
C ALA A 18 -8.10 -5.46 -8.48
N LEU A 19 -8.89 -4.77 -7.63
CA LEU A 19 -10.36 -4.86 -7.63
C LEU A 19 -10.94 -4.39 -8.97
N GLY A 20 -10.46 -3.26 -9.51
CA GLY A 20 -10.89 -2.78 -10.82
C GLY A 20 -10.55 -3.76 -11.95
N LYS A 21 -9.36 -4.40 -11.90
CA LYS A 21 -8.99 -5.47 -12.85
C LYS A 21 -9.88 -6.71 -12.74
N ALA A 22 -10.38 -7.01 -11.55
CA ALA A 22 -11.32 -8.10 -11.30
C ALA A 22 -12.78 -7.73 -11.66
N GLY A 23 -13.03 -6.53 -12.21
CA GLY A 23 -14.34 -6.09 -12.68
C GLY A 23 -15.19 -5.36 -11.65
N ALA A 24 -14.63 -5.00 -10.49
CA ALA A 24 -15.34 -4.18 -9.51
C ALA A 24 -15.50 -2.73 -9.99
N ASP A 25 -16.58 -2.07 -9.57
CA ASP A 25 -16.74 -0.63 -9.80
C ASP A 25 -15.67 0.15 -9.03
N ARG A 26 -14.86 0.91 -9.77
CA ARG A 26 -13.71 1.61 -9.18
C ARG A 26 -14.14 2.68 -8.17
N GLN A 27 -15.28 3.35 -8.40
CA GLN A 27 -15.74 4.44 -7.54
C GLN A 27 -16.29 3.90 -6.22
N GLU A 28 -17.07 2.82 -6.28
CA GLU A 28 -17.58 2.11 -5.11
C GLU A 28 -16.42 1.56 -4.27
N MET A 29 -15.46 0.87 -4.90
CA MET A 29 -14.30 0.31 -4.18
C MET A 29 -13.43 1.41 -3.58
N HIS A 30 -13.24 2.53 -4.28
CA HIS A 30 -12.53 3.68 -3.74
C HIS A 30 -13.21 4.23 -2.48
N GLU A 31 -14.55 4.31 -2.47
CA GLU A 31 -15.30 4.80 -1.30
C GLU A 31 -15.18 3.86 -0.10
N HIS A 32 -15.24 2.54 -0.31
CA HIS A 32 -14.99 1.57 0.76
C HIS A 32 -13.57 1.69 1.33
N ILE A 33 -12.56 1.76 0.46
CA ILE A 33 -11.16 1.93 0.87
C ILE A 33 -10.96 3.24 1.64
N ARG A 34 -11.58 4.33 1.18
CA ARG A 34 -11.55 5.64 1.83
C ARG A 34 -12.11 5.54 3.25
N GLY A 35 -13.27 4.91 3.42
CA GLY A 35 -13.89 4.72 4.74
C GLY A 35 -13.01 3.92 5.71
N LEU A 36 -12.44 2.80 5.25
CA LEU A 36 -11.51 2.00 6.05
C LEU A 36 -10.25 2.77 6.43
N THR A 37 -9.69 3.52 5.48
CA THR A 37 -8.48 4.33 5.66
C THR A 37 -8.69 5.42 6.72
N MET A 38 -9.82 6.13 6.67
CA MET A 38 -10.15 7.16 7.65
C MET A 38 -10.31 6.60 9.06
N ARG A 39 -10.97 5.44 9.22
CA ARG A 39 -11.10 4.77 10.51
C ARG A 39 -9.76 4.24 11.03
N ALA A 40 -8.91 3.70 10.16
CA ALA A 40 -7.58 3.23 10.55
C ALA A 40 -6.66 4.38 10.99
N TRP A 41 -6.84 5.56 10.38
CA TRP A 41 -6.18 6.79 10.80
C TRP A 41 -6.59 7.22 12.21
N GLU A 42 -7.85 7.03 12.60
CA GLU A 42 -8.32 7.30 13.96
C GLU A 42 -7.62 6.42 15.00
N SER A 43 -7.52 5.11 14.76
CA SER A 43 -6.77 4.19 15.63
C SER A 43 -5.31 4.62 15.81
N LEU A 44 -4.62 5.00 14.73
CA LEU A 44 -3.24 5.49 14.83
C LEU A 44 -3.13 6.78 15.67
N ARG A 45 -4.08 7.72 15.54
CA ARG A 45 -4.10 8.94 16.37
C ARG A 45 -4.33 8.63 17.85
N ALA A 46 -5.05 7.56 18.16
CA ALA A 46 -5.24 7.06 19.52
C ALA A 46 -4.01 6.27 20.05
N GLY A 47 -2.97 6.08 19.24
CA GLY A 47 -1.79 5.30 19.61
C GLY A 47 -1.97 3.78 19.47
N GLU A 48 -3.05 3.34 18.82
CA GLU A 48 -3.36 1.93 18.58
C GLU A 48 -2.62 1.40 17.32
N PRO A 49 -2.48 0.07 17.17
CA PRO A 49 -1.98 -0.53 15.94
C PRO A 49 -2.85 -0.18 14.74
N ASN A 50 -2.25 -0.09 13.54
CA ASN A 50 -3.01 0.15 12.31
C ASN A 50 -3.81 -1.11 11.91
N PRO A 51 -5.16 -1.07 11.92
CA PRO A 51 -5.99 -2.25 11.63
C PRO A 51 -6.25 -2.46 10.13
N LEU A 52 -5.76 -1.57 9.26
CA LEU A 52 -6.18 -1.46 7.86
C LEU A 52 -5.97 -2.75 7.06
N ILE A 53 -4.85 -3.46 7.26
CA ILE A 53 -4.58 -4.73 6.56
C ILE A 53 -5.68 -5.75 6.84
N GLU A 54 -6.03 -5.90 8.12
CA GLU A 54 -7.04 -6.87 8.56
C GLU A 54 -8.43 -6.48 8.06
N TRP A 55 -8.78 -5.20 8.14
CA TRP A 55 -10.08 -4.73 7.68
C TRP A 55 -10.25 -4.84 6.17
N VAL A 56 -9.20 -4.57 5.38
CA VAL A 56 -9.23 -4.79 3.92
C VAL A 56 -9.38 -6.28 3.63
N ALA A 57 -8.57 -7.15 4.26
CA ALA A 57 -8.59 -8.59 4.01
C ALA A 57 -9.90 -9.29 4.45
N ALA A 58 -10.65 -8.69 5.37
CA ALA A 58 -11.92 -9.20 5.87
C ALA A 58 -13.16 -8.48 5.29
N ASN A 59 -12.98 -7.51 4.38
CA ASN A 59 -14.09 -6.72 3.85
C ASN A 59 -14.95 -7.57 2.88
N PRO A 60 -16.25 -7.77 3.17
CA PRO A 60 -17.13 -8.59 2.33
C PRO A 60 -17.21 -8.10 0.87
N GLU A 61 -17.20 -6.79 0.63
CA GLU A 61 -17.28 -6.23 -0.73
C GLU A 61 -16.01 -6.52 -1.54
N PHE A 62 -14.84 -6.53 -0.90
CA PHE A 62 -13.58 -6.88 -1.58
C PHE A 62 -13.47 -8.39 -1.81
N LEU A 63 -13.96 -9.19 -0.86
CA LEU A 63 -13.95 -10.65 -0.92
C LEU A 63 -14.82 -11.24 -2.03
N ARG A 64 -15.71 -10.44 -2.63
CA ARG A 64 -16.45 -10.81 -3.84
C ARG A 64 -15.55 -10.93 -5.09
N TYR A 65 -14.38 -10.29 -5.06
CA TYR A 65 -13.49 -10.17 -6.22
C TYR A 65 -12.10 -10.78 -5.99
N LEU A 66 -11.56 -10.69 -4.77
CA LEU A 66 -10.21 -11.13 -4.41
C LEU A 66 -10.25 -11.91 -3.10
N SER A 67 -9.44 -12.96 -2.98
CA SER A 67 -9.32 -13.70 -1.72
C SER A 67 -8.62 -12.88 -0.63
N ALA A 68 -8.85 -13.25 0.64
CA ALA A 68 -8.16 -12.62 1.77
C ALA A 68 -6.62 -12.72 1.66
N VAL A 69 -6.12 -13.81 1.06
CA VAL A 69 -4.67 -14.01 0.85
C VAL A 69 -4.13 -13.02 -0.17
N GLU A 70 -4.83 -12.84 -1.30
CA GLU A 70 -4.47 -11.84 -2.32
C GLU A 70 -4.52 -10.43 -1.76
N LEU A 71 -5.57 -10.10 -1.00
CA LEU A 71 -5.72 -8.79 -0.36
C LEU A 71 -4.57 -8.50 0.62
N ARG A 72 -4.15 -9.47 1.45
CA ARG A 72 -3.00 -9.33 2.34
C ARG A 72 -1.70 -9.13 1.57
N SER A 73 -1.50 -9.88 0.49
CA SER A 73 -0.33 -9.74 -0.37
C SER A 73 -0.27 -8.35 -1.02
N LEU A 74 -1.40 -7.85 -1.51
CA LEU A 74 -1.51 -6.49 -2.07
C LEU A 74 -1.31 -5.40 -1.02
N MET A 75 -1.58 -5.68 0.26
CA MET A 75 -1.38 -4.75 1.37
C MET A 75 0.06 -4.75 1.91
N ASP A 76 0.91 -5.72 1.54
CA ASP A 76 2.33 -5.72 1.92
C ASP A 76 3.10 -4.68 1.09
N ALA A 77 3.44 -3.56 1.72
CA ALA A 77 4.16 -2.44 1.09
C ALA A 77 5.67 -2.68 0.92
N SER A 78 6.23 -3.78 1.46
CA SER A 78 7.68 -3.99 1.56
C SER A 78 8.41 -3.93 0.21
N GLY A 79 7.77 -4.40 -0.85
CA GLY A 79 8.29 -4.36 -2.22
C GLY A 79 8.04 -3.04 -2.97
N HIS A 80 7.34 -2.08 -2.37
CA HIS A 80 6.90 -0.87 -3.07
C HIS A 80 7.95 0.26 -3.00
N VAL A 81 9.14 -0.01 -3.54
CA VAL A 81 10.29 0.92 -3.55
C VAL A 81 10.51 1.63 -4.89
N GLY A 82 9.69 1.32 -5.90
CA GLY A 82 9.78 1.92 -7.23
C GLY A 82 11.17 1.72 -7.87
N ASP A 83 11.70 2.78 -8.47
CA ASP A 83 13.03 2.80 -9.09
C ASP A 83 14.14 3.29 -8.13
N ALA A 84 13.84 3.44 -6.84
CA ALA A 84 14.78 3.97 -5.86
C ALA A 84 16.14 3.22 -5.86
N PRO A 85 16.19 1.87 -5.94
CA PRO A 85 17.47 1.16 -6.03
C PRO A 85 18.27 1.52 -7.29
N THR A 86 17.60 1.69 -8.44
CA THR A 86 18.23 2.06 -9.71
C THR A 86 18.78 3.48 -9.64
N ARG A 87 17.98 4.43 -9.12
CA ARG A 87 18.40 5.83 -8.96
C ARG A 87 19.55 5.99 -7.97
N ALA A 88 19.56 5.22 -6.89
CA ALA A 88 20.66 5.22 -5.93
C ALA A 88 21.97 4.76 -6.58
N LYS A 89 21.94 3.72 -7.42
CA LYS A 89 23.12 3.27 -8.16
C LYS A 89 23.62 4.32 -9.17
N ALA A 90 22.71 4.93 -9.93
CA ALA A 90 23.06 5.98 -10.88
C ALA A 90 23.74 7.18 -10.18
N LEU A 91 23.23 7.61 -9.03
CA LEU A 91 23.85 8.67 -8.23
C LEU A 91 25.27 8.31 -7.78
N VAL A 92 25.49 7.07 -7.33
CA VAL A 92 26.82 6.60 -6.93
C VAL A 92 27.80 6.69 -8.10
N GLU A 93 27.39 6.25 -9.30
CA GLU A 93 28.22 6.34 -10.52
C GLU A 93 28.62 7.78 -10.84
N ASP A 94 27.70 8.75 -10.70
CA ASP A 94 27.99 10.17 -10.97
C ASP A 94 28.93 10.80 -9.94
N ILE A 95 28.79 10.43 -8.66
CA ILE A 95 29.75 10.82 -7.62
C ILE A 95 31.15 10.28 -7.96
N TRP A 96 31.26 9.01 -8.36
CA TRP A 96 32.55 8.42 -8.71
C TRP A 96 33.23 9.09 -9.90
N LYS A 97 32.47 9.48 -10.93
CA LYS A 97 33.00 10.24 -12.08
C LYS A 97 33.58 11.58 -11.62
N THR A 98 32.90 12.26 -10.70
CA THR A 98 33.30 13.58 -10.22
C THR A 98 34.53 13.54 -9.32
N VAL A 99 34.64 12.54 -8.44
CA VAL A 99 35.71 12.45 -7.42
C VAL A 99 37.00 11.83 -7.98
N LYS A 100 36.92 11.03 -9.05
CA LYS A 100 38.11 10.42 -9.70
C LYS A 100 38.69 11.25 -10.86
N THR A 101 38.18 12.45 -11.08
CA THR A 101 38.76 13.45 -12.00
C THR A 101 39.58 14.43 -11.19
#